data_AF-A0A7Y6GB78-F1
#
_entry.id   AF-A0A7Y6GB78-F1
#
_cell.length_a   1.000
_cell.length_b   1.000
_cell.length_c   1.000
_cell.angle_alpha   90.00
_cell.angle_beta   90.00
_cell.angle_gamma   90.00
#
_symmetry.space_group_name_H-M   'P 1'
#
loop_
_entity.id
_entity.type
_entity.pdbx_description
1 polymer ?
#
loop_
_entity_poly.entity_id
_entity_poly.type
_entity_poly.pdbx_seq_one_letter_code
_entity_poly.pdbx_strand_id
1 'polypeptide(L)'
;MTDTLDRAAVERELRAMIAEAARLDAAAVAALPADTDLFGPEIALTSLAGVTLLGAVDARFGVDVAGLDLSLDSLQSIATLTDFVTAHLPTR
;
A
#
# COMPACT_ATOMS: atom_id res chain seq x y z
N MET A 1 -1.86 -0.54 23.28
CA MET A 1 -1.95 0.84 22.75
C MET A 1 -0.72 1.20 21.90
N THR A 2 -0.01 0.23 21.30
CA THR A 2 1.17 0.46 20.43
C THR A 2 0.85 0.25 18.93
N ASP A 3 -0.11 -0.62 18.60
CA ASP A 3 -0.51 -0.93 17.21
C ASP A 3 -0.90 0.26 16.32
N THR A 4 -1.60 1.26 16.88
CA THR A 4 -2.13 2.37 16.07
C THR A 4 -1.02 3.27 15.51
N LEU A 5 0.09 3.41 16.23
CA LEU A 5 1.24 4.21 15.79
C LEU A 5 2.00 3.50 14.68
N ASP A 6 2.13 2.17 14.75
CA ASP A 6 2.78 1.36 13.72
C ASP A 6 1.95 1.36 12.43
N ARG A 7 0.63 1.16 12.52
CA ARG A 7 -0.27 1.23 11.36
C ARG A 7 -0.23 2.60 10.68
N ALA A 8 -0.30 3.69 11.43
CA ALA A 8 -0.27 5.03 10.85
C ALA A 8 1.08 5.36 10.18
N ALA A 9 2.19 4.82 10.70
CA ALA A 9 3.51 4.95 10.07
C ALA A 9 3.59 4.14 8.77
N VAL A 10 3.12 2.89 8.79
CA VAL A 10 3.01 2.02 7.61
C VAL A 10 2.13 2.65 6.54
N GLU A 11 0.97 3.18 6.91
CA GLU A 11 0.06 3.86 5.99
C GLU A 11 0.74 5.06 5.30
N ARG A 12 1.48 5.87 6.05
CA ARG A 12 2.19 7.03 5.52
C ARG A 12 3.27 6.63 4.51
N GLU A 13 4.03 5.57 4.81
CA GLU A 13 5.04 5.04 3.89
C GLU A 13 4.40 4.40 2.66
N LEU A 14 3.33 3.62 2.83
CA LEU A 14 2.57 3.04 1.73
C LEU A 14 2.00 4.10 0.80
N ARG A 15 1.40 5.16 1.33
CA ARG A 15 0.90 6.30 0.54
C ARG A 15 2.00 6.95 -0.28
N ALA A 16 3.21 7.09 0.28
CA ALA A 16 4.36 7.61 -0.47
C ALA A 16 4.80 6.65 -1.60
N MET A 17 4.82 5.35 -1.35
CA MET A 17 5.14 4.34 -2.36
C MET A 17 4.08 4.25 -3.47
N ILE A 18 2.80 4.34 -3.11
CA ILE A 18 1.67 4.40 -4.05
C ILE A 18 1.79 5.64 -4.92
N ALA A 19 2.10 6.80 -4.33
CA ALA A 19 2.27 8.04 -5.07
C ALA A 19 3.40 7.94 -6.10
N GLU A 20 4.55 7.37 -5.71
CA GLU A 20 5.66 7.12 -6.63
C GLU A 20 5.25 6.16 -7.77
N ALA A 21 4.60 5.04 -7.44
CA ALA A 21 4.16 4.05 -8.43
C ALA A 21 3.11 4.61 -9.40
N ALA A 22 2.18 5.43 -8.91
CA ALA A 22 1.15 6.10 -9.71
C ALA A 22 1.67 7.37 -10.41
N ARG A 23 2.90 7.81 -10.11
CA ARG A 23 3.46 9.10 -10.53
C ARG A 23 2.57 10.29 -10.14
N LEU A 24 2.02 10.23 -8.94
CA LEU A 24 1.20 11.26 -8.30
C LEU A 24 2.00 11.96 -7.21
N ASP A 25 1.53 13.15 -6.80
CA ASP A 25 2.09 13.85 -5.66
C ASP A 25 1.79 13.09 -4.35
N ALA A 26 2.84 12.82 -3.56
CA ALA A 26 2.68 12.17 -2.25
C ALA A 26 1.76 12.97 -1.32
N ALA A 27 1.75 14.30 -1.42
CA ALA A 27 0.82 15.16 -0.67
C ALA A 27 -0.64 14.99 -1.14
N ALA A 28 -0.87 14.78 -2.45
CA ALA A 28 -2.19 14.52 -2.97
C ALA A 28 -2.70 13.15 -2.49
N VAL A 29 -1.88 12.10 -2.60
CA VAL A 29 -2.21 10.76 -2.11
C VAL A 29 -2.37 10.72 -0.59
N ALA A 30 -1.61 11.54 0.17
CA ALA A 30 -1.78 11.68 1.61
C ALA A 30 -3.10 12.36 2.01
N ALA A 31 -3.66 13.22 1.15
CA ALA A 31 -4.96 13.85 1.36
C ALA A 31 -6.14 12.94 0.98
N LEU A 32 -5.90 11.85 0.23
CA LEU A 32 -6.95 10.91 -0.17
C LEU A 32 -7.50 10.12 1.03
N PRO A 33 -8.79 9.76 1.04
CA PRO A 33 -9.37 8.82 2.00
C PRO A 33 -8.61 7.49 2.01
N ALA A 34 -8.55 6.80 3.16
CA ALA A 34 -7.95 5.46 3.22
C ALA A 34 -8.75 4.43 2.41
N ASP A 35 -10.07 4.63 2.28
CA ASP A 35 -10.95 3.79 1.46
C ASP A 35 -10.84 4.09 -0.04
N THR A 36 -9.88 4.92 -0.47
CA THR A 36 -9.67 5.22 -1.88
C THR A 36 -9.15 4.01 -2.62
N ASP A 37 -9.77 3.72 -3.76
CA ASP A 37 -9.41 2.58 -4.59
C ASP A 37 -8.06 2.80 -5.29
N LEU A 38 -7.16 1.82 -5.17
CA LEU A 38 -5.84 1.88 -5.83
C LEU A 38 -5.99 1.82 -7.35
N PHE A 39 -6.85 0.95 -7.84
CA PHE A 39 -7.15 0.79 -9.28
C PHE A 39 -8.31 1.68 -9.75
N GLY A 40 -8.86 2.51 -8.85
CA GLY A 40 -9.91 3.46 -9.16
C GLY A 40 -9.40 4.66 -9.96
N PRO A 41 -10.29 5.58 -10.37
CA PRO A 41 -9.92 6.75 -11.16
C PRO A 41 -9.06 7.78 -10.41
N GLU A 42 -9.06 7.74 -9.08
CA GLU A 42 -8.34 8.70 -8.23
C GLU A 42 -6.82 8.42 -8.20
N ILE A 43 -6.44 7.16 -8.04
CA ILE A 43 -5.03 6.73 -8.04
C ILE A 43 -4.62 6.19 -9.42
N ALA A 44 -5.56 5.57 -10.13
CA ALA A 44 -5.40 5.02 -11.48
C ALA A 44 -4.15 4.14 -11.63
N LEU A 45 -3.89 3.31 -10.62
CA LEU A 45 -2.69 2.49 -10.56
C LEU A 45 -2.76 1.42 -11.66
N THR A 46 -1.78 1.43 -12.55
CA THR A 46 -1.72 0.43 -13.64
C THR A 46 -1.31 -0.93 -13.09
N SER A 47 -1.65 -2.02 -13.77
CA SER A 47 -1.21 -3.38 -13.35
C SER A 47 0.31 -3.48 -13.19
N LEU A 48 1.08 -2.80 -14.05
CA LEU A 48 2.54 -2.73 -13.94
C LEU A 48 2.98 -1.97 -12.69
N ALA A 49 2.38 -0.79 -12.44
CA ALA A 49 2.65 -0.02 -11.23
C ALA A 49 2.27 -0.81 -9.97
N GLY A 50 1.23 -1.63 -10.04
CA GLY A 50 0.79 -2.52 -8.95
C GLY A 50 1.86 -3.53 -8.62
N VAL A 51 2.38 -4.24 -9.61
CA VAL A 51 3.48 -5.19 -9.44
C VAL A 51 4.75 -4.49 -8.91
N THR A 52 5.09 -3.31 -9.41
CA THR A 52 6.22 -2.52 -8.89
C THR A 52 6.02 -2.14 -7.43
N LEU A 53 4.81 -1.72 -7.04
CA LEU A 53 4.45 -1.42 -5.66
C LEU A 53 4.60 -2.65 -4.77
N LEU A 54 4.12 -3.82 -5.20
CA LEU A 54 4.26 -5.07 -4.43
C LEU A 54 5.73 -5.41 -4.18
N GLY A 55 6.58 -5.31 -5.21
CA GLY A 55 8.02 -5.54 -5.05
C GLY A 55 8.69 -4.53 -4.11
N ALA A 56 8.24 -3.27 -4.12
CA ALA A 56 8.74 -2.25 -3.19
C ALA A 56 8.28 -2.52 -1.75
N VAL A 57 7.05 -2.98 -1.55
CA VAL A 57 6.50 -3.37 -0.24
C VAL A 57 7.26 -4.56 0.32
N ASP A 58 7.53 -5.60 -0.48
CA ASP A 58 8.35 -6.73 -0.09
C ASP A 58 9.77 -6.29 0.30
N ALA A 59 10.44 -5.48 -0.54
CA ALA A 59 11.78 -5.00 -0.25
C ALA A 59 11.84 -4.10 1.01
N ARG A 60 10.79 -3.34 1.31
CA ARG A 60 10.76 -2.37 2.42
C ARG A 60 10.31 -2.98 3.74
N PHE A 61 9.26 -3.80 3.71
CA PHE A 61 8.61 -4.36 4.88
C PHE A 61 8.89 -5.86 5.07
N GLY A 62 9.40 -6.55 4.05
CA GLY A 62 9.57 -8.01 4.06
C GLY A 62 8.25 -8.76 3.91
N VAL A 63 7.22 -8.10 3.34
CA VAL A 63 5.89 -8.67 3.13
C VAL A 63 5.74 -9.03 1.65
N ASP A 64 5.85 -10.32 1.34
CA ASP A 64 5.68 -10.83 -0.01
C ASP A 64 4.18 -10.95 -0.37
N VAL A 65 3.59 -9.82 -0.75
CA VAL A 65 2.18 -9.80 -1.18
C VAL A 65 1.96 -10.62 -2.45
N ALA A 66 2.91 -10.61 -3.39
CA ALA A 66 2.78 -11.28 -4.68
C ALA A 66 2.90 -12.81 -4.57
N GLY A 67 3.73 -13.30 -3.66
CA GLY A 67 3.93 -14.73 -3.41
C GLY A 67 2.86 -15.38 -2.53
N LEU A 68 2.02 -14.59 -1.86
CA LEU A 68 0.92 -15.08 -1.01
C LEU A 68 -0.36 -15.46 -1.78
N ASP A 69 -0.29 -15.58 -3.12
CA ASP A 69 -1.45 -15.76 -4.03
C ASP A 69 -2.49 -14.63 -3.92
N LEU A 70 -2.09 -13.51 -3.32
CA LEU A 70 -2.91 -12.31 -3.23
C LEU A 70 -2.84 -11.58 -4.56
N SER A 71 -3.96 -11.61 -5.26
CA SER A 71 -4.16 -10.85 -6.47
C SER A 71 -4.24 -9.36 -6.13
N LEU A 72 -3.80 -8.51 -7.06
CA LEU A 72 -3.98 -7.06 -6.95
C LEU A 72 -5.45 -6.67 -6.71
N ASP A 73 -6.42 -7.48 -7.18
CA ASP A 73 -7.85 -7.34 -6.86
C ASP A 73 -8.18 -7.41 -5.36
N SER A 74 -7.37 -8.11 -4.56
CA SER A 74 -7.53 -8.14 -3.10
C SER A 74 -7.10 -6.81 -2.47
N LEU A 75 -6.27 -6.02 -3.17
CA LEU A 75 -5.85 -4.68 -2.77
C LEU A 75 -6.81 -3.65 -3.36
N GLN A 76 -8.03 -3.66 -2.84
CA GLN A 76 -9.06 -2.73 -3.29
C GLN A 76 -8.67 -1.29 -3.00
N SER A 77 -8.23 -1.00 -1.76
CA SER A 77 -8.04 0.36 -1.28
C SER A 77 -6.75 0.51 -0.44
N ILE A 78 -6.35 1.76 -0.18
CA ILE A 78 -5.16 2.08 0.66
C ILE A 78 -5.28 1.43 2.05
N ALA A 79 -6.47 1.47 2.65
CA ALA A 79 -6.76 0.86 3.95
C ALA A 79 -6.50 -0.65 3.94
N THR A 80 -6.99 -1.36 2.93
CA THR A 80 -6.81 -2.81 2.78
C THR A 80 -5.34 -3.19 2.69
N LEU A 81 -4.57 -2.46 1.87
CA LEU A 81 -3.12 -2.68 1.76
C LEU A 81 -2.40 -2.39 3.08
N THR A 82 -2.79 -1.31 3.76
CA THR A 82 -2.20 -0.92 5.05
C THR A 82 -2.46 -1.97 6.13
N ASP A 83 -3.70 -2.43 6.25
CA ASP A 83 -4.08 -3.47 7.21
C ASP A 83 -3.37 -4.78 6.89
N PHE A 84 -3.26 -5.12 5.60
CA PHE A 84 -2.55 -6.31 5.16
C PHE A 84 -1.07 -6.28 5.55
N VAL A 85 -0.36 -5.21 5.19
CA VAL A 85 1.07 -5.06 5.50
C VAL A 85 1.27 -5.05 7.00
N THR A 86 0.46 -4.29 7.75
CA THR A 86 0.55 -4.21 9.21
C THR A 86 0.35 -5.57 9.88
N ALA A 87 -0.61 -6.37 9.41
CA ALA A 87 -0.88 -7.71 9.93
C ALA A 87 0.23 -8.73 9.61
N HIS A 88 0.96 -8.53 8.51
CA HIS A 88 2.04 -9.42 8.05
C HIS A 88 3.43 -8.88 8.32
N LEU A 89 3.55 -7.74 9.01
CA LEU A 89 4.85 -7.21 9.40
C LEU A 89 5.60 -8.30 10.19
N PRO A 90 6.82 -8.66 9.77
CA PRO A 90 7.61 -9.61 10.53
C PRO A 90 7.89 -8.99 11.91
N THR A 91 7.24 -9.53 12.95
CA THR A 91 7.57 -9.24 14.34
C THR A 91 9.03 -9.61 14.56
N ARG A 92 9.89 -8.60 14.68
CA ARG A 92 11.30 -8.76 15.01
C ARG A 92 11.50 -9.21 16.45
#